data_AF-A0A1C5TQB9-F1
#
_entry.id   AF-A0A1C5TQB9-F1
#
_cell.length_a   1.000
_cell.length_b   1.000
_cell.length_c   1.000
_cell.angle_alpha   90.00
_cell.angle_beta   90.00
_cell.angle_gamma   90.00
#
_symmetry.space_group_name_H-M   'P 1'
#
loop_
_entity.id
_entity.type
_entity.pdbx_description
1 polymer ?
#
loop_
_entity_poly.entity_id
_entity_poly.type
_entity_poly.pdbx_seq_one_letter_code
_entity_poly.pdbx_strand_id
1 'polypeptide(L)'
;MIRIAVVEDEELYAEQLQNYISKYAEERKKQIKVTWFQDGEDIVSGYKGEYDIILLDIQMRFMDGMTAAEKIRELDSEVVLMFITNIYYQYDSICSARVRSGCNGLCGETGRIFCFFTKAG
;
A
#
# COMPACT_ATOMS: atom_id res chain seq x y z
N MET A 1 13.31 10.39 -9.09
CA MET A 1 12.13 10.91 -8.36
C MET A 1 11.30 9.71 -7.97
N ILE A 2 10.98 9.55 -6.68
CA ILE A 2 10.21 8.40 -6.18
C ILE A 2 8.72 8.76 -6.29
N ARG A 3 7.90 7.85 -6.81
CA ARG A 3 6.45 8.01 -6.97
C ARG A 3 5.74 7.06 -6.02
N ILE A 4 4.98 7.63 -5.09
CA ILE A 4 4.24 6.90 -4.07
C ILE A 4 2.75 7.12 -4.29
N ALA A 5 1.97 6.05 -4.39
CA ALA A 5 0.52 6.11 -4.28
C ALA A 5 0.10 5.84 -2.84
N VAL A 6 -0.89 6.58 -2.34
CA VAL A 6 -1.55 6.35 -1.06
C VAL A 6 -3.01 6.04 -1.37
N VAL A 7 -3.50 4.89 -0.93
CA VAL A 7 -4.89 4.45 -1.15
C VAL A 7 -5.52 4.24 0.21
N GLU A 8 -6.41 5.16 0.56
CA GLU A 8 -6.94 5.38 1.91
C GLU A 8 -8.28 6.10 1.75
N ASP A 9 -9.36 5.52 2.31
CA ASP A 9 -10.72 6.04 2.14
C ASP A 9 -11.05 7.17 3.12
N GLU A 10 -10.32 7.25 4.23
CA GLU A 10 -10.41 8.32 5.20
C GLU A 10 -9.42 9.47 4.91
N GLU A 11 -9.95 10.59 4.39
CA GLU A 11 -9.17 11.78 4.01
C GLU A 11 -8.21 12.27 5.12
N LEU A 12 -8.65 12.26 6.39
CA LEU A 12 -7.81 12.68 7.52
C LEU A 12 -6.58 11.77 7.71
N TYR A 13 -6.71 10.46 7.51
CA TYR A 13 -5.57 9.55 7.59
C TYR A 13 -4.68 9.68 6.35
N ALA A 14 -5.27 9.88 5.18
CA ALA A 14 -4.54 10.13 3.94
C ALA A 14 -3.68 11.39 4.03
N GLU A 15 -4.23 12.50 4.56
CA GLU A 15 -3.50 13.74 4.81
C GLU A 15 -2.34 13.53 5.81
N GLN A 16 -2.58 12.81 6.90
CA GLN A 16 -1.52 12.50 7.87
C GLN A 16 -0.37 11.71 7.24
N LEU A 17 -0.68 10.69 6.43
CA LEU A 17 0.31 9.90 5.70
C LEU A 17 1.10 10.75 4.72
N GLN A 18 0.42 11.59 3.93
CA GLN A 18 1.07 12.52 3.00
C GLN A 18 2.01 13.49 3.74
N ASN A 19 1.60 13.98 4.91
CA ASN A 19 2.43 14.85 5.74
C ASN A 19 3.69 14.12 6.26
N TYR A 20 3.56 12.86 6.71
CA TYR A 20 4.72 12.07 7.13
C TYR A 20 5.70 11.80 5.98
N ILE A 21 5.19 11.46 4.79
CA ILE A 21 6.01 11.24 3.60
C ILE A 21 6.72 12.53 3.19
N SER A 22 6.01 13.66 3.20
CA SER A 22 6.57 14.97 2.84
C SER A 22 7.68 15.37 3.79
N LYS A 23 7.47 15.21 5.10
CA LYS A 23 8.48 15.47 6.12
C LYS A 23 9.72 14.59 5.93
N TYR A 24 9.53 13.30 5.64
CA TYR A 24 10.63 12.39 5.33
C TYR A 24 11.39 12.81 4.05
N ALA A 25 10.67 13.25 3.02
CA ALA A 25 11.26 13.73 1.77
C ALA A 25 12.18 14.94 2.02
N GLU A 26 11.74 15.89 2.85
CA GLU A 26 12.50 17.07 3.26
C GLU A 26 13.74 16.69 4.07
N GLU A 27 13.58 15.90 5.14
CA GLU A 27 14.66 15.49 6.04
C GLU A 27 15.76 14.72 5.29
N ARG A 28 15.37 13.90 4.31
CA ARG A 28 16.31 13.09 3.52
C ARG A 28 16.74 13.75 2.21
N LYS A 29 16.25 14.96 1.91
CA LYS A 29 16.49 15.69 0.65
C LYS A 29 16.19 14.81 -0.58
N LYS A 30 15.08 14.08 -0.55
CA LYS A 30 14.62 13.21 -1.63
C LYS A 30 13.45 13.87 -2.37
N GLN A 31 13.42 13.70 -3.68
CA GLN A 31 12.24 14.09 -4.47
C GLN A 31 11.24 12.94 -4.46
N ILE A 32 10.15 13.12 -3.72
CA ILE A 32 9.04 12.18 -3.62
C ILE A 32 7.78 12.88 -4.14
N LYS A 33 7.08 12.26 -5.08
CA LYS A 33 5.75 12.66 -5.52
C LYS A 33 4.74 11.70 -4.91
N VAL A 34 3.78 12.24 -4.16
CA VAL A 34 2.69 11.46 -3.59
C VAL A 34 1.42 11.69 -4.40
N THR A 35 0.62 10.65 -4.61
CA THR A 35 -0.71 10.73 -5.22
C THR A 35 -1.67 9.95 -4.35
N TRP A 36 -2.77 10.59 -3.95
CA TRP A 36 -3.79 9.98 -3.11
C TRP A 36 -4.96 9.48 -3.97
N PHE A 37 -5.49 8.33 -3.58
CA PHE A 37 -6.67 7.67 -4.12
C PHE A 37 -7.60 7.29 -2.97
N GLN A 38 -8.89 7.47 -3.16
CA GLN A 38 -9.87 7.24 -2.10
C GLN A 38 -10.34 5.78 -2.05
N ASP A 39 -10.23 5.04 -3.14
CA ASP A 39 -10.61 3.63 -3.19
C ASP A 39 -9.65 2.79 -4.06
N GLY A 40 -9.67 1.47 -3.85
CA GLY A 40 -8.93 0.52 -4.67
C GLY A 40 -9.32 0.56 -6.16
N GLU A 41 -10.58 0.88 -6.48
CA GLU A 41 -11.00 1.06 -7.88
C GLU A 41 -10.31 2.24 -8.56
N ASP A 42 -10.10 3.35 -7.84
CA ASP A 42 -9.50 4.56 -8.39
C ASP A 42 -8.06 4.33 -8.85
N ILE A 43 -7.28 3.56 -8.07
CA ILE A 43 -5.89 3.26 -8.42
C ILE A 43 -5.79 2.18 -9.50
N VAL A 44 -6.68 1.19 -9.49
CA VAL A 44 -6.70 0.11 -10.49
C VAL A 44 -7.14 0.64 -11.86
N SER A 45 -8.14 1.52 -11.87
CA SER A 45 -8.69 2.13 -13.08
C SER A 45 -7.69 3.10 -13.71
N GLY A 46 -6.91 2.60 -14.66
CA GLY A 46 -5.88 3.38 -15.35
C GLY A 46 -4.47 3.19 -14.82
N TYR A 47 -4.24 2.17 -13.99
CA TYR A 47 -2.90 1.77 -13.56
C TYR A 47 -1.99 1.46 -14.76
N LYS A 48 -0.82 2.10 -14.81
CA LYS A 48 0.15 1.99 -15.92
C LYS A 48 1.57 1.63 -15.48
N GLY A 49 1.75 1.13 -14.26
CA GLY A 49 3.09 0.84 -13.71
C GLY A 49 3.91 2.11 -13.45
N GLU A 50 3.24 3.18 -13.00
CA GLU A 50 3.87 4.48 -12.79
C GLU A 50 4.25 4.78 -11.33
N TYR A 51 4.10 3.81 -10.43
CA TYR A 51 4.40 3.97 -9.01
C TYR A 51 5.53 3.03 -8.61
N ASP A 52 6.45 3.54 -7.78
CA ASP A 52 7.51 2.73 -7.21
C ASP A 52 6.99 2.01 -5.95
N ILE A 53 6.13 2.70 -5.19
CA ILE A 53 5.54 2.21 -3.94
C ILE A 53 4.05 2.56 -3.92
N ILE A 54 3.22 1.63 -3.45
CA ILE A 54 1.80 1.85 -3.18
C ILE A 54 1.55 1.52 -1.71
N LEU A 55 1.11 2.51 -0.94
CA LEU A 55 0.60 2.36 0.41
C LEU A 55 -0.90 2.10 0.31
N LEU A 56 -1.36 0.99 0.87
CA LEU A 56 -2.72 0.50 0.67
C LEU A 56 -3.38 0.15 2.01
N ASP A 57 -4.52 0.75 2.32
CA ASP A 57 -5.41 0.16 3.33
C ASP A 57 -6.03 -1.13 2.77
N ILE A 58 -6.32 -2.08 3.65
CA ILE A 58 -7.06 -3.31 3.35
C ILE A 58 -8.56 -3.03 3.32
N GLN A 59 -9.08 -2.23 4.26
CA GLN A 59 -10.51 -1.99 4.36
C GLN A 59 -10.88 -0.70 3.65
N MET A 60 -11.66 -0.81 2.59
CA MET A 60 -12.18 0.32 1.81
C MET A 60 -13.63 0.04 1.40
N ARG A 61 -14.30 1.05 0.85
CA ARG A 61 -15.75 1.01 0.61
C ARG A 61 -16.18 0.15 -0.57
N PHE A 62 -15.48 0.23 -1.70
CA PHE A 62 -15.90 -0.42 -2.94
C PHE A 62 -14.98 -1.58 -3.33
N MET A 63 -13.68 -1.33 -3.45
CA MET A 63 -12.69 -2.36 -3.68
C MET A 63 -11.71 -2.42 -2.52
N ASP A 64 -11.67 -3.56 -1.84
CA ASP A 64 -10.71 -3.79 -0.76
C ASP A 64 -9.26 -3.79 -1.28
N GLY A 65 -8.32 -3.50 -0.37
CA GLY A 65 -6.91 -3.41 -0.73
C GLY A 65 -6.33 -4.73 -1.21
N MET A 66 -6.84 -5.86 -0.74
CA MET A 66 -6.33 -7.16 -1.18
C MET A 66 -6.64 -7.40 -2.65
N THR A 67 -7.88 -7.13 -3.06
CA THR A 67 -8.35 -7.22 -4.44
C THR A 67 -7.63 -6.23 -5.34
N ALA A 68 -7.44 -4.99 -4.88
CA ALA A 68 -6.68 -3.98 -5.62
C ALA A 68 -5.22 -4.42 -5.83
N ALA A 69 -4.57 -4.95 -4.79
CA ALA A 69 -3.21 -5.47 -4.86
C ALA A 69 -3.08 -6.66 -5.82
N GLU A 70 -4.03 -7.60 -5.83
CA GLU A 70 -4.06 -8.72 -6.77
C GLU A 70 -4.11 -8.21 -8.22
N LYS A 71 -5.04 -7.30 -8.52
CA LYS A 71 -5.17 -6.70 -9.87
C LYS A 71 -3.93 -5.92 -10.31
N ILE A 72 -3.35 -5.13 -9.41
CA ILE A 72 -2.12 -4.40 -9.69
C ILE A 72 -0.97 -5.39 -9.96
N ARG A 73 -0.91 -6.50 -9.23
CA ARG A 73 0.15 -7.50 -9.38
C ARG A 73 0.07 -8.28 -10.70
N GLU A 74 -1.13 -8.46 -11.25
CA GLU A 74 -1.32 -9.00 -12.61
C GLU A 74 -0.73 -8.07 -13.70
N LEU A 75 -0.69 -6.76 -13.43
CA LEU A 75 -0.20 -5.74 -14.38
C LEU A 75 1.27 -5.38 -14.15
N ASP A 76 1.72 -5.34 -12.90
CA ASP A 76 3.06 -4.91 -12.49
C ASP A 76 3.59 -5.77 -11.33
N SER A 77 4.60 -6.58 -11.65
CA SER A 77 5.29 -7.44 -10.68
C SER A 77 6.39 -6.74 -9.89
N GLU A 78 6.80 -5.54 -10.30
CA GLU A 78 7.96 -4.82 -9.75
C GLU A 78 7.55 -3.76 -8.72
N VAL A 79 6.32 -3.23 -8.80
CA VAL A 79 5.83 -2.25 -7.83
C VAL A 79 5.85 -2.81 -6.40
N VAL A 80 6.33 -2.01 -5.46
CA VAL A 80 6.30 -2.37 -4.04
C VAL A 80 4.92 -2.06 -3.47
N LEU A 81 4.22 -3.08 -3.00
CA LEU A 81 2.95 -2.91 -2.29
C LEU A 81 3.22 -2.99 -0.78
N MET A 82 2.76 -1.99 -0.05
CA MET A 82 2.88 -1.88 1.39
C MET A 82 1.50 -1.66 2.01
N PHE A 83 1.04 -2.63 2.78
CA PHE A 83 -0.24 -2.51 3.48
C PHE A 83 -0.09 -1.71 4.77
N ILE A 84 -1.01 -0.77 4.99
CA ILE A 84 -1.11 0.08 6.16
C ILE A 84 -2.50 -0.11 6.77
N THR A 85 -2.60 -0.98 7.77
CA THR A 85 -3.89 -1.29 8.44
C THR A 85 -3.72 -1.43 9.94
N ASN A 86 -4.77 -1.13 10.70
CA ASN A 86 -4.85 -1.31 12.14
C ASN A 86 -5.24 -2.77 12.50
N ILE A 87 -4.37 -3.48 13.23
CA ILE A 87 -4.37 -4.95 13.28
C ILE A 87 -5.21 -5.58 14.39
N TYR A 88 -6.30 -4.99 14.86
CA TYR A 88 -7.08 -5.67 15.88
C TYR A 88 -7.93 -6.84 15.33
N TYR A 89 -8.32 -6.81 14.05
CA TYR A 89 -9.21 -7.83 13.45
C TYR A 89 -8.71 -8.47 12.14
N GLN A 90 -7.62 -7.99 11.55
CA GLN A 90 -7.28 -8.29 10.14
C GLN A 90 -6.15 -9.30 9.93
N TYR A 91 -5.71 -9.98 11.01
CA TYR A 91 -4.66 -11.00 10.94
C TYR A 91 -4.96 -12.11 9.93
N ASP A 92 -6.21 -12.56 9.84
CA ASP A 92 -6.58 -13.70 8.99
C ASP A 92 -6.52 -13.36 7.49
N SER A 93 -6.96 -12.15 7.11
CA SER A 93 -6.88 -11.66 5.72
C SER A 93 -5.44 -11.43 5.27
N ILE A 94 -4.58 -10.91 6.16
CA ILE A 94 -3.16 -10.70 5.86
C ILE A 94 -2.40 -12.03 5.81
N CYS A 95 -2.67 -12.93 6.76
CA CYS A 95 -2.01 -14.24 6.82
C CYS A 95 -2.45 -15.17 5.68
N SER A 96 -3.70 -15.12 5.23
CA SER A 96 -4.16 -15.88 4.06
C SER A 96 -3.58 -15.36 2.74
N ALA A 97 -3.43 -14.03 2.60
CA ALA A 97 -2.73 -13.42 1.47
C ALA A 97 -1.27 -13.90 1.33
N ARG A 98 -0.60 -14.13 2.46
CA ARG A 98 0.78 -14.67 2.52
C ARG A 98 0.95 -15.96 1.71
N VAL A 99 -0.10 -16.79 1.59
CA VAL A 99 -0.04 -18.12 0.96
C VAL A 99 -0.08 -18.06 -0.57
N ARG A 100 -0.63 -16.98 -1.17
CA ARG A 100 -0.83 -16.91 -2.63
C ARG A 100 0.16 -16.01 -3.37
N SER A 101 0.74 -14.99 -2.72
CA SER A 101 1.39 -13.87 -3.44
C SER A 101 2.83 -13.55 -3.02
N GLY A 102 3.49 -14.38 -2.19
CA GLY A 102 4.94 -14.26 -1.93
C GLY A 102 5.35 -13.10 -0.99
N CYS A 103 4.55 -12.80 0.04
CA CYS A 103 4.88 -11.74 1.00
C CYS A 103 6.14 -12.08 1.84
N ASN A 104 7.12 -11.17 1.88
CA ASN A 104 8.35 -11.28 2.68
C ASN A 104 8.29 -10.47 4.01
N GLY A 105 7.11 -10.03 4.45
CA GLY A 105 6.93 -9.12 5.60
C GLY A 105 6.86 -9.77 7.00
N LEU A 106 7.38 -9.04 8.00
CA LEU A 106 7.34 -9.36 9.44
C LEU A 106 5.93 -9.14 10.01
N CYS A 107 5.30 -10.21 10.49
CA CYS A 107 4.12 -10.11 11.35
C CYS A 107 4.59 -9.67 12.74
N GLY A 108 4.59 -8.36 13.02
CA GLY A 108 5.11 -7.78 14.25
C GLY A 108 4.09 -7.79 15.40
N GLU A 109 4.57 -8.07 16.62
CA GLU A 109 3.80 -8.18 17.87
C GLU A 109 3.26 -6.84 18.42
N THR A 110 3.33 -5.73 17.66
CA THR A 110 3.18 -4.35 18.17
C THR A 110 2.00 -3.54 17.62
N GLY A 111 0.95 -4.16 17.08
CA GLY A 111 -0.25 -3.39 16.72
C GLY A 111 -0.19 -2.68 15.36
N ARG A 112 0.82 -2.96 14.51
CA ARG A 112 0.82 -2.65 13.06
C ARG A 112 1.49 -3.77 12.26
N ILE A 113 0.87 -4.22 11.16
CA ILE A 113 1.50 -5.16 10.22
C ILE A 113 1.95 -4.38 8.98
N PHE A 114 3.21 -4.57 8.59
CA PHE A 114 3.72 -4.19 7.28
C PHE A 114 3.95 -5.47 6.47
N CYS A 115 3.01 -5.83 5.59
CA CYS A 115 3.26 -6.88 4.59
C CYS A 115 3.94 -6.23 3.38
N PHE A 116 5.17 -6.66 3.11
CA PHE A 116 5.92 -6.24 1.94
C PHE A 116 5.79 -7.31 0.86
N PHE A 117 5.16 -6.96 -0.25
CA PHE A 117 5.22 -7.76 -1.46
C PHE A 117 6.37 -7.26 -2.32
N THR A 118 7.52 -7.92 -2.16
CA THR A 118 8.67 -7.78 -3.05
C THR A 118 8.82 -9.06 -3.85
N LYS A 119 9.33 -8.95 -5.08
CA LYS A 119 9.56 -10.09 -5.98
C LYS A 119 10.22 -11.26 -5.24
N ALA A 120 9.62 -12.46 -5.32
CA ALA A 120 10.32 -13.69 -4.99
C ALA A 120 11.45 -13.87 -6.02
N GLY A 121 12.70 -13.89 -5.56
CA GLY A 121 13.87 -14.07 -6.40
C GLY A 121 13.90 -15.40 -7.13
#